data_AF-K1SJC2-F1
#
_entry.id   AF-K1SJC2-F1
#
_cell.length_a   1.000
_cell.length_b   1.000
_cell.length_c   1.000
_cell.angle_alpha   90.00
_cell.angle_beta   90.00
_cell.angle_gamma   90.00
#
_symmetry.space_group_name_H-M   'P 1'
#
loop_
_entity.id
_entity.type
_entity.pdbx_description
1 polymer ?
#
loop_
_entity_poly.entity_id
_entity_poly.type
_entity_poly.pdbx_seq_one_letter_code
_entity_poly.pdbx_strand_id
1 'polypeptide(L)'
;MECRPRHNTVDAATLYWAGMPGNAGDFPAEESFYTFIEPAVCFFTEETNYKSSSSPFGIKLCDRISGRPLHLDISDEPMKKGIITNRNKFVLGGSGSGKSFFMNHLVRQYWEQGTHVVLVDTGNSYQGLCELIRRKTKGEDGVYFTYTEEHPISFNPFYTDDYY
;
A
#
# COMPACT_ATOMS: atom_id res chain seq x y z
N MET A 1 42.09 -10.80 10.45
CA MET A 1 41.06 -9.81 10.09
C MET A 1 41.80 -8.54 9.68
N GLU A 2 42.34 -8.51 8.46
CA GLU A 2 43.10 -7.38 7.92
C GLU A 2 42.28 -6.63 6.87
N CYS A 3 41.11 -6.09 7.24
CA CYS A 3 40.41 -5.12 6.40
C CYS A 3 41.14 -3.78 6.48
N ARG A 4 42.28 -3.69 5.79
CA ARG A 4 42.98 -2.41 5.62
C ARG A 4 42.34 -1.67 4.45
N PRO A 5 41.84 -0.44 4.65
CA PRO A 5 41.37 0.38 3.55
C PRO A 5 42.49 0.54 2.52
N ARG A 6 42.24 0.16 1.27
CA ARG A 6 43.18 0.32 0.16
C ARG A 6 42.45 0.90 -1.03
N HIS A 7 43.12 1.78 -1.77
CA HIS A 7 42.61 2.28 -3.04
C HIS A 7 42.74 1.16 -4.07
N ASN A 8 41.60 0.61 -4.52
CA ASN A 8 41.59 -0.53 -5.41
C ASN A 8 41.63 -0.08 -6.88
N THR A 9 42.70 -0.41 -7.59
CA THR A 9 42.94 0.01 -8.98
C THR A 9 43.06 -1.16 -9.96
N VAL A 10 43.05 -2.40 -9.49
CA VAL A 10 43.38 -3.59 -10.30
C VAL A 10 42.15 -4.44 -10.60
N ASP A 11 41.37 -4.80 -9.58
CA ASP A 11 40.23 -5.73 -9.72
C ASP A 11 38.87 -4.99 -9.84
N ALA A 12 38.88 -3.66 -9.93
CA ALA A 12 37.67 -2.83 -9.89
C ALA A 12 36.65 -3.24 -10.97
N ALA A 13 37.12 -3.63 -12.16
CA ALA A 13 36.27 -4.15 -13.22
C ALA A 13 35.63 -5.50 -12.86
N THR A 14 36.37 -6.39 -12.20
CA THR A 14 35.89 -7.69 -11.74
C THR A 14 34.87 -7.53 -10.61
N LEU A 15 35.15 -6.66 -9.64
CA LEU A 15 34.20 -6.33 -8.56
C LEU A 15 32.91 -5.72 -9.10
N TYR A 16 33.03 -4.81 -10.08
CA TYR A 16 31.86 -4.24 -10.76
C TYR A 16 31.05 -5.31 -11.48
N TRP A 17 31.71 -6.23 -12.20
CA TRP A 17 31.05 -7.32 -12.92
C TRP A 17 30.36 -8.30 -11.99
N ALA A 18 31.03 -8.70 -10.90
CA ALA A 18 30.48 -9.59 -9.87
C ALA A 18 29.29 -8.97 -9.13
N GLY A 19 29.23 -7.63 -9.06
CA GLY A 19 28.09 -6.88 -8.52
C GLY A 19 26.85 -6.85 -9.42
N MET A 20 26.95 -7.31 -10.68
CA MET A 20 25.78 -7.39 -11.56
C MET A 20 24.86 -8.56 -11.15
N PRO A 21 23.53 -8.40 -11.25
CA PRO A 21 22.59 -9.48 -10.93
C PRO A 21 22.90 -10.78 -11.67
N GLY A 22 23.12 -11.86 -10.93
CA GLY A 22 23.44 -13.18 -11.48
C GLY A 22 24.93 -13.51 -11.59
N ASN A 23 25.83 -12.54 -11.41
CA ASN A 23 27.28 -12.72 -11.55
C ASN A 23 28.03 -12.88 -10.21
N ALA A 24 27.33 -13.07 -9.10
CA ALA A 24 27.96 -13.18 -7.78
C ALA A 24 28.97 -14.35 -7.67
N GLY A 25 28.89 -15.34 -8.56
CA GLY A 25 29.86 -16.44 -8.65
C GLY A 25 31.25 -16.02 -9.13
N ASP A 26 31.37 -14.89 -9.82
CA ASP A 26 32.65 -14.32 -10.27
C ASP A 26 33.29 -13.41 -9.21
N PHE A 27 32.71 -13.34 -8.00
CA PHE A 27 33.27 -12.54 -6.91
C PHE A 27 34.61 -13.12 -6.43
N PRO A 28 35.73 -12.35 -6.45
CA PRO A 28 37.02 -12.87 -6.07
C PRO A 28 37.06 -13.30 -4.59
N ALA A 29 37.54 -14.51 -4.33
CA ALA A 29 37.60 -15.06 -2.97
C ALA A 29 38.57 -14.26 -2.07
N GLU A 30 39.61 -13.67 -2.66
CA GLU A 30 40.59 -12.79 -2.00
C GLU A 30 39.99 -11.47 -1.50
N GLU A 31 38.89 -11.01 -2.11
CA GLU A 31 38.14 -9.81 -1.67
C GLU A 31 37.06 -10.15 -0.64
N SER A 32 36.90 -11.44 -0.30
CA SER A 32 36.00 -11.90 0.74
C SER A 32 36.67 -11.83 2.11
N PHE A 33 35.89 -11.56 3.16
CA PHE A 33 36.40 -11.56 4.53
C PHE A 33 35.45 -12.32 5.46
N TYR A 34 36.03 -12.94 6.48
CA TYR A 34 35.26 -13.59 7.53
C TYR A 34 34.69 -12.54 8.48
N THR A 35 33.39 -12.64 8.75
CA THR A 35 32.68 -11.82 9.72
C THR A 35 31.61 -12.64 10.43
N PHE A 36 31.15 -12.17 11.58
CA PHE A 36 30.01 -12.77 12.27
C PHE A 36 28.71 -12.51 11.52
N ILE A 37 27.67 -13.27 11.84
CA ILE A 37 26.39 -13.18 11.13
C ILE A 37 25.72 -11.82 11.33
N GLU A 38 25.83 -11.23 12.52
CA GLU A 38 25.16 -9.98 12.88
C GLU A 38 25.71 -8.78 12.08
N PRO A 39 27.04 -8.60 11.90
CA PRO A 39 27.55 -7.61 10.97
C PRO A 39 27.31 -7.97 9.50
N ALA A 40 27.29 -9.26 9.13
CA ALA A 40 27.08 -9.69 7.74
C ALA A 40 25.69 -9.26 7.22
N VAL A 41 24.65 -9.43 8.03
CA VAL A 41 23.28 -9.07 7.63
C VAL A 41 23.12 -7.55 7.41
N CYS A 42 23.90 -6.72 8.08
CA CYS A 42 23.91 -5.27 7.85
C CYS A 42 24.40 -4.88 6.44
N PHE A 43 25.16 -5.75 5.76
CA PHE A 43 25.61 -5.54 4.39
C PHE A 43 24.66 -6.14 3.34
N PHE A 44 23.61 -6.85 3.77
CA PHE A 44 22.65 -7.45 2.85
C PHE A 44 21.68 -6.39 2.34
N THR A 45 21.56 -6.27 1.01
CA THR A 45 20.59 -5.35 0.40
C THR A 45 19.19 -5.94 0.54
N GLU A 46 18.38 -5.39 1.44
CA GLU A 46 16.97 -5.78 1.61
C GLU A 46 16.03 -5.05 0.63
N GLU A 47 16.57 -4.21 -0.25
CA GLU A 47 15.79 -3.56 -1.29
C GLU A 47 15.42 -4.55 -2.40
N THR A 48 14.13 -4.61 -2.72
CA THR A 48 13.61 -5.42 -3.81
C THR A 48 12.52 -4.63 -4.54
N ASN A 49 12.22 -5.05 -5.77
CA ASN A 49 11.10 -4.47 -6.51
C ASN A 49 9.78 -4.72 -5.78
N TYR A 50 8.85 -3.77 -5.85
CA TYR A 50 7.50 -3.98 -5.35
C TYR A 50 6.87 -5.21 -6.01
N LYS A 51 6.20 -6.03 -5.19
CA LYS A 51 5.55 -7.27 -5.63
C LYS A 51 4.05 -7.14 -5.47
N SER A 52 3.32 -7.76 -6.40
CA SER A 52 1.88 -7.91 -6.22
C SER A 52 1.60 -8.95 -5.13
N SER A 53 0.54 -8.69 -4.39
CA SER A 53 -0.10 -9.61 -3.46
C SER A 53 -0.65 -10.84 -4.18
N SER A 54 -0.59 -12.00 -3.52
CA SER A 54 -1.22 -13.24 -4.02
C SER A 54 -2.67 -13.40 -3.57
N SER A 55 -3.17 -12.47 -2.76
CA SER A 55 -4.54 -12.47 -2.23
C SER A 55 -5.57 -12.22 -3.34
N PRO A 56 -6.74 -12.89 -3.31
CA PRO A 56 -7.83 -12.61 -4.25
C PRO A 56 -8.40 -11.20 -4.08
N PHE A 57 -8.38 -10.68 -2.85
CA PHE A 57 -8.68 -9.28 -2.55
C PHE A 57 -7.45 -8.42 -2.82
N GLY A 58 -7.65 -7.20 -3.32
CA GLY A 58 -6.57 -6.23 -3.40
C GLY A 58 -6.96 -4.95 -4.11
N ILE A 59 -6.11 -3.94 -3.95
CA ILE A 59 -6.27 -2.61 -4.52
C ILE A 59 -5.24 -2.47 -5.63
N LYS A 60 -5.67 -1.97 -6.78
CA LYS A 60 -4.76 -1.66 -7.89
C LYS A 60 -4.02 -0.36 -7.60
N LEU A 61 -2.72 -0.43 -7.37
CA LEU A 61 -1.81 0.70 -7.21
C LEU A 61 -0.70 0.64 -8.26
N CYS A 62 0.27 1.54 -8.20
CA CYS A 62 1.42 1.53 -9.10
C CYS A 62 2.73 1.61 -8.31
N ASP A 63 3.74 0.91 -8.80
CA ASP A 63 5.13 1.15 -8.39
C ASP A 63 5.52 2.59 -8.71
N ARG A 64 6.19 3.24 -7.77
CA ARG A 64 6.68 4.62 -7.90
C ARG A 64 7.79 4.77 -8.94
N ILE A 65 8.68 3.78 -9.07
CA ILE A 65 9.89 3.92 -9.90
C ILE A 65 9.57 3.57 -11.36
N SER A 66 9.02 2.37 -11.61
CA SER A 66 8.75 1.88 -12.96
C SER A 66 7.35 2.24 -13.48
N GLY A 67 6.44 2.71 -12.61
CA GLY A 67 5.04 2.92 -12.96
C GLY A 67 4.25 1.62 -13.17
N ARG A 68 4.86 0.46 -12.92
CA ARG A 68 4.22 -0.85 -13.13
C ARG A 68 2.98 -0.98 -12.23
N PRO A 69 1.82 -1.41 -12.78
CA PRO A 69 0.65 -1.72 -11.98
C PRO A 69 0.91 -2.85 -10.98
N LEU A 70 0.39 -2.69 -9.76
CA LEU A 70 0.48 -3.64 -8.67
C LEU A 70 -0.91 -3.96 -8.13
N HIS A 71 -1.18 -5.24 -7.91
CA HIS A 71 -2.31 -5.69 -7.11
C HIS A 71 -1.84 -5.82 -5.67
N LEU A 72 -2.39 -5.04 -4.74
CA LEU A 72 -1.89 -5.00 -3.36
C LEU A 72 -3.01 -5.24 -2.34
N ASP A 73 -2.83 -6.24 -1.49
CA ASP A 73 -3.65 -6.50 -0.32
C ASP A 73 -3.00 -5.88 0.92
N ILE A 74 -3.64 -4.85 1.45
CA ILE A 74 -3.23 -4.13 2.67
C ILE A 74 -4.08 -4.51 3.88
N SER A 75 -4.82 -5.62 3.81
CA SER A 75 -5.75 -6.07 4.85
C SER A 75 -5.50 -7.53 5.24
N ASP A 76 -5.72 -8.49 4.35
CA ASP A 76 -5.76 -9.91 4.73
C ASP A 76 -4.40 -10.57 4.63
N GLU A 77 -3.67 -10.36 3.54
CA GLU A 77 -2.30 -10.87 3.37
C GLU A 77 -1.34 -10.44 4.51
N PRO A 78 -1.22 -9.14 4.88
CA PRO A 78 -0.35 -8.74 5.98
C PRO A 78 -0.80 -9.33 7.33
N MET A 79 -2.10 -9.54 7.53
CA MET A 79 -2.61 -10.18 8.74
C MET A 79 -2.23 -11.67 8.79
N LYS A 80 -2.37 -12.39 7.67
CA LYS A 80 -1.95 -13.81 7.56
C LYS A 80 -0.45 -13.99 7.78
N LYS A 81 0.36 -12.99 7.38
CA LYS A 81 1.81 -12.95 7.62
C LYS A 81 2.18 -12.53 9.06
N GLY A 82 1.22 -12.14 9.89
CA GLY A 82 1.48 -11.65 11.25
C GLY A 82 2.13 -10.26 11.30
N ILE A 83 2.08 -9.49 10.22
CA ILE A 83 2.65 -8.13 10.14
C ILE A 83 1.76 -7.12 10.86
N ILE A 84 0.43 -7.33 10.80
CA ILE A 84 -0.57 -6.48 11.45
C ILE A 84 -1.50 -7.34 12.30
N THR A 85 -1.97 -6.76 13.41
CA THR A 85 -2.94 -7.40 14.32
C THR A 85 -4.38 -6.98 14.06
N ASN A 86 -4.60 -5.92 13.27
CA ASN A 86 -5.92 -5.41 12.91
C ASN A 86 -5.89 -4.86 11.47
N ARG A 87 -7.07 -4.52 10.92
CA ARG A 87 -7.21 -3.99 9.55
C ARG A 87 -7.34 -2.47 9.49
N ASN A 88 -7.18 -1.78 10.62
CA ASN A 88 -7.32 -0.33 10.69
C ASN A 88 -6.19 0.32 9.91
N LYS A 89 -6.50 1.42 9.23
CA LYS A 89 -5.57 2.13 8.36
C LYS A 89 -5.53 3.60 8.73
N PHE A 90 -4.33 4.17 8.74
CA PHE A 90 -4.12 5.57 8.98
C PHE A 90 -3.43 6.20 7.75
N VAL A 91 -4.11 7.14 7.10
CA VAL A 91 -3.62 7.80 5.89
C VAL A 91 -3.27 9.25 6.25
N LEU A 92 -1.98 9.59 6.12
CA LEU A 92 -1.43 10.89 6.49
C LEU A 92 -0.98 11.69 5.26
N GLY A 93 -1.06 13.01 5.36
CA GLY A 93 -0.62 13.94 4.31
C GLY A 93 -1.14 15.34 4.53
N GLY A 94 -0.42 16.36 4.03
CA GLY A 94 -0.86 17.76 4.09
C GLY A 94 -2.07 18.05 3.19
N SER A 95 -2.63 19.26 3.26
CA SER A 95 -3.62 19.69 2.27
C SER A 95 -3.01 19.65 0.86
N GLY A 96 -3.79 19.21 -0.13
CA GLY A 96 -3.31 19.06 -1.52
C GLY A 96 -2.41 17.84 -1.79
N SER A 97 -2.05 17.03 -0.80
CA SER A 97 -1.15 15.88 -1.00
C SER A 97 -1.79 14.65 -1.68
N GLY A 98 -3.05 14.75 -2.12
CA GLY A 98 -3.77 13.65 -2.75
C GLY A 98 -4.44 12.65 -1.79
N LYS A 99 -4.59 12.95 -0.49
CA LYS A 99 -5.28 12.06 0.48
C LYS A 99 -6.69 11.67 0.01
N SER A 100 -7.52 12.67 -0.31
CA SER A 100 -8.91 12.42 -0.74
C SER A 100 -8.96 11.69 -2.08
N PHE A 101 -8.00 11.94 -2.97
CA PHE A 101 -7.87 11.21 -4.24
C PHE A 101 -7.58 9.73 -4.00
N PHE A 102 -6.59 9.42 -3.15
CA PHE A 102 -6.28 8.06 -2.75
C PHE A 102 -7.46 7.37 -2.07
N MET A 103 -8.14 8.07 -1.13
CA MET A 103 -9.29 7.51 -0.41
C MET A 103 -10.47 7.22 -1.34
N ASN A 104 -10.76 8.07 -2.33
CA ASN A 104 -11.78 7.79 -3.35
C ASN A 104 -11.44 6.53 -4.15
N HIS A 105 -10.17 6.39 -4.56
CA HIS A 105 -9.70 5.21 -5.30
C HIS A 105 -9.81 3.94 -4.44
N LEU A 106 -9.41 4.03 -3.18
CA LEU A 106 -9.52 2.96 -2.19
C LEU A 106 -10.97 2.52 -2.02
N VAL A 107 -11.85 3.45 -1.63
CA VAL A 107 -13.27 3.19 -1.36
C VAL A 107 -13.96 2.59 -2.58
N ARG A 108 -13.71 3.15 -3.77
CA ARG A 108 -14.23 2.60 -5.03
C ARG A 108 -13.84 1.14 -5.21
N GLN A 109 -12.57 0.79 -5.03
CA GLN A 109 -12.08 -0.57 -5.23
C GLN A 109 -12.64 -1.54 -4.18
N TYR A 110 -12.84 -1.09 -2.94
CA TYR A 110 -13.52 -1.87 -1.90
C TYR A 110 -14.98 -2.14 -2.26
N TRP A 111 -15.70 -1.10 -2.71
CA TRP A 111 -17.08 -1.20 -3.17
C TRP A 111 -17.22 -2.13 -4.39
N GLU A 112 -16.33 -2.01 -5.38
CA GLU A 112 -16.29 -2.88 -6.56
C GLU A 112 -16.04 -4.37 -6.20
N GLN A 113 -15.47 -4.62 -5.02
CA GLN A 113 -15.23 -5.95 -4.46
C GLN A 113 -16.33 -6.39 -3.48
N GLY A 114 -17.48 -5.70 -3.45
CA GLY A 114 -18.64 -6.06 -2.63
C GLY A 114 -18.53 -5.68 -1.16
N THR A 115 -17.57 -4.82 -0.78
CA THR A 115 -17.48 -4.35 0.61
C THR A 115 -18.55 -3.30 0.90
N HIS A 116 -19.25 -3.43 2.02
CA HIS A 116 -20.10 -2.37 2.54
C HIS A 116 -19.25 -1.22 3.09
N VAL A 117 -19.44 -0.01 2.55
CA VAL A 117 -18.65 1.17 2.94
C VAL A 117 -19.56 2.22 3.54
N VAL A 118 -19.24 2.63 4.77
CA VAL A 118 -19.80 3.82 5.42
C VAL A 118 -18.68 4.84 5.56
N LEU A 119 -18.92 6.06 5.11
CA LEU A 119 -17.93 7.13 5.13
C LEU A 119 -18.52 8.40 5.73
N VAL A 120 -17.79 9.00 6.67
CA VAL A 120 -18.10 10.31 7.23
C VAL A 120 -17.25 11.35 6.48
N ASP A 121 -17.90 12.22 5.72
CA ASP A 121 -17.25 13.24 4.90
C ASP A 121 -17.52 14.64 5.46
N THR A 122 -16.46 15.35 5.82
CA THR A 122 -16.56 16.77 6.26
C THR A 122 -16.31 17.75 5.12
N GLY A 123 -15.75 17.30 4.00
CA GLY A 123 -15.25 18.17 2.92
C GLY A 123 -15.92 17.94 1.56
N ASN A 124 -17.02 17.19 1.51
CA ASN A 124 -17.73 16.78 0.28
C ASN A 124 -16.83 16.15 -0.80
N SER A 125 -15.70 15.59 -0.39
CA SER A 125 -14.70 14.99 -1.28
C SER A 125 -15.17 13.67 -1.90
N TYR A 126 -16.21 13.04 -1.37
CA TYR A 126 -16.68 11.72 -1.79
C TYR A 126 -18.06 11.74 -2.46
N GLN A 127 -18.73 12.90 -2.50
CA GLN A 127 -20.04 13.07 -3.13
C GLN A 127 -20.03 12.60 -4.60
N GLY A 128 -18.98 12.96 -5.35
CA GLY A 128 -18.85 12.57 -6.76
C GLY A 128 -18.78 11.04 -6.95
N LEU A 129 -18.07 10.33 -6.06
CA LEU A 129 -17.99 8.87 -6.11
C LEU A 129 -19.35 8.23 -5.77
N CYS A 130 -20.03 8.72 -4.73
CA CYS A 130 -21.38 8.26 -4.38
C CYS A 130 -22.35 8.43 -5.55
N GLU A 131 -22.31 9.58 -6.23
CA GLU A 131 -23.19 9.83 -7.37
C GLU A 131 -22.88 8.93 -8.58
N LEU A 132 -21.59 8.67 -8.85
CA LEU A 132 -21.19 7.70 -9.87
C LEU A 132 -21.70 6.29 -9.57
N ILE A 133 -21.58 5.86 -8.31
CA ILE A 133 -22.13 4.57 -7.85
C ILE A 133 -23.64 4.56 -8.04
N ARG A 134 -24.35 5.60 -7.60
CA ARG A 134 -25.80 5.72 -7.72
C ARG A 134 -26.30 5.64 -9.15
N ARG A 135 -25.61 6.31 -10.07
CA ARG A 135 -25.92 6.21 -11.51
C ARG A 135 -25.67 4.80 -12.02
N LYS A 136 -24.55 4.17 -11.65
CA LYS A 136 -24.17 2.81 -12.07
C LYS A 136 -25.17 1.75 -11.56
N THR A 137 -25.67 1.90 -10.34
CA THR A 137 -26.63 0.98 -9.72
C THR A 137 -28.09 1.41 -9.92
N LYS A 138 -28.36 2.42 -10.75
CA LYS A 138 -29.72 2.94 -11.01
C LYS A 138 -30.49 3.32 -9.73
N GLY A 139 -29.79 3.80 -8.72
CA GLY A 139 -30.37 4.25 -7.45
C GLY A 139 -30.39 3.21 -6.33
N GLU A 140 -29.96 1.97 -6.56
CA GLU A 140 -29.91 0.93 -5.52
C GLU A 140 -28.79 1.15 -4.48
N ASP A 141 -27.75 1.91 -4.84
CA ASP A 141 -26.60 2.21 -3.97
C ASP A 141 -26.09 3.64 -4.22
N GLY A 142 -25.02 4.09 -3.55
CA GLY A 142 -24.44 5.41 -3.75
C GLY A 142 -25.22 6.51 -3.02
N VAL A 143 -25.63 6.23 -1.78
CA VAL A 143 -26.37 7.16 -0.94
C VAL A 143 -25.42 8.18 -0.34
N TYR A 144 -25.75 9.47 -0.46
CA TYR A 144 -25.01 10.57 0.15
C TYR A 144 -25.97 11.41 1.00
N PHE A 145 -25.80 11.34 2.32
CA PHE A 145 -26.54 12.19 3.25
C PHE A 145 -25.76 13.48 3.47
N THR A 146 -26.38 14.60 3.15
CA THR A 146 -25.82 15.93 3.38
C THR A 146 -26.81 16.76 4.19
N TYR A 147 -26.28 17.63 5.04
CA TYR A 147 -27.08 18.64 5.71
C TYR A 147 -27.40 19.76 4.71
N THR A 148 -28.67 20.18 4.68
CA THR A 148 -29.07 21.49 4.15
C THR A 148 -30.00 22.15 5.17
N GLU A 149 -30.16 23.48 5.11
CA GLU A 149 -31.08 24.19 6.03
C GLU A 149 -32.53 23.70 5.86
N GLU A 150 -32.92 23.36 4.63
CA GLU A 150 -34.25 22.87 4.30
C GLU A 150 -34.43 21.38 4.68
N HIS A 151 -33.34 20.60 4.63
CA HIS A 151 -33.34 19.16 4.89
C HIS A 151 -32.18 18.80 5.84
N PRO A 152 -32.34 19.06 7.15
CA PRO A 152 -31.33 18.68 8.13
C PRO A 152 -31.19 17.16 8.19
N ILE A 153 -29.97 16.68 8.43
CA ILE A 153 -29.72 15.26 8.70
C ILE A 153 -30.46 14.91 9.99
N SER A 154 -31.50 14.08 9.86
CA SER A 154 -32.27 13.54 10.98
C SER A 154 -32.19 12.03 10.92
N PHE A 155 -31.45 11.46 11.86
CA PHE A 155 -31.40 10.04 12.12
C PHE A 155 -31.70 9.85 13.60
N ASN A 156 -32.64 8.96 13.93
CA ASN A 156 -32.92 8.61 15.31
C ASN A 156 -32.03 7.44 15.72
N PRO A 157 -30.97 7.66 16.54
CA PRO A 157 -30.09 6.58 16.99
C PRO A 157 -30.77 5.60 17.95
N PHE A 158 -31.97 5.93 18.45
CA PHE A 158 -32.77 5.09 19.32
C PHE A 158 -33.88 4.33 18.57
N TYR A 159 -33.98 4.52 17.25
CA TYR A 159 -34.89 3.73 16.44
C TYR A 159 -34.37 2.30 16.36
N THR A 160 -35.12 1.37 16.94
CA THR A 160 -34.85 -0.07 16.94
C THR A 160 -36.06 -0.75 16.27
N ASP A 161 -35.82 -1.76 15.43
CA ASP A 161 -36.88 -2.53 14.77
C ASP A 161 -37.49 -3.60 15.72
N ASP A 162 -37.28 -3.47 17.04
CA ASP A 162 -37.65 -4.44 18.08
C ASP A 162 -39.16 -4.41 18.42
N TYR A 163 -40.02 -4.42 17.40
CA TYR A 163 -41.45 -4.71 17.55
C TYR A 163 -41.77 -6.08 16.96
N TYR A 164 -41.20 -7.17 17.47
CA TYR A 164 -41.81 -8.52 17.60
C TYR A 164 -40.94 -9.43 18.48
#